data_AF-A0A972QUH9-F1
#
_entry.id   AF-A0A972QUH9-F1
#
_cell.length_a   1.000
_cell.length_b   1.000
_cell.length_c   1.000
_cell.angle_alpha   90.00
_cell.angle_beta   90.00
_cell.angle_gamma   90.00
#
_symmetry.space_group_name_H-M   'P 1'
#
loop_
_entity.id
_entity.type
_entity.pdbx_description
1 polymer ?
#
loop_
_entity_poly.entity_id
_entity_poly.type
_entity_poly.pdbx_seq_one_letter_code
_entity_poly.pdbx_strand_id
1 'polypeptide(L)'
;MTSVHDQIEPAPVKPVNLMEILDKKESIAFKDNIEHLEDLEYSARLRLAIAYLRNGNASVRDLKQKPRLSSLMDKKVINEGSDLNLSNLSSGDVTLNDLGILLTRVETETKRKVQSALNKGVELYFEKFCTSYGLNDFERIVVSLLIANNTFKGFRDFYAQLKLDPLDRKDGGMSIGPILQIIFPDYRDQIEGRKYFSMNSTLIKHEIIILD
;
A
#
# COMPACT_ATOMS: atom_id res chain seq x y z
N MET A 1 32.34 17.95 -59.29
CA MET A 1 32.49 17.18 -58.05
C MET A 1 31.64 17.86 -57.00
N THR A 2 30.38 17.44 -56.85
CA THR A 2 29.43 18.05 -55.92
C THR A 2 28.92 16.93 -55.04
N SER A 3 29.32 16.99 -53.77
CA SER A 3 29.01 16.03 -52.70
C SER A 3 27.56 16.23 -52.26
N VAL A 4 26.77 15.17 -52.32
CA VAL A 4 25.41 15.11 -51.76
C VAL A 4 25.54 14.72 -50.29
N HIS A 5 25.16 15.62 -49.40
CA HIS A 5 24.97 15.32 -47.98
C HIS A 5 23.61 14.63 -47.81
N ASP A 6 23.64 13.32 -47.54
CA ASP A 6 22.49 12.59 -47.02
C ASP A 6 22.18 13.06 -45.60
N GLN A 7 21.07 13.76 -45.43
CA GLN A 7 20.46 14.01 -44.13
C GLN A 7 19.64 12.77 -43.75
N ILE A 8 20.14 11.99 -42.80
CA ILE A 8 19.37 10.93 -42.16
C ILE A 8 18.46 11.60 -41.13
N GLU A 9 17.17 11.73 -41.45
CA GLU A 9 16.15 12.07 -40.45
C GLU A 9 16.12 10.98 -39.36
N PRO A 10 16.20 11.33 -38.07
CA PRO A 10 16.00 10.36 -37.00
C PRO A 10 14.55 9.88 -37.02
N ALA A 11 14.36 8.57 -37.06
CA ALA A 11 13.04 7.94 -37.05
C ALA A 11 12.20 8.44 -35.86
N PRO A 12 10.88 8.65 -36.04
CA PRO A 12 10.00 9.10 -34.97
C PRO A 12 9.98 8.04 -33.86
N VAL A 13 10.49 8.40 -32.70
CA VAL A 13 10.39 7.59 -31.48
C VAL A 13 8.92 7.54 -31.10
N LYS A 14 8.26 6.41 -31.36
CA LYS A 14 6.89 6.18 -30.91
C LYS A 14 6.85 6.34 -29.39
N PRO A 15 5.93 7.15 -28.83
CA PRO A 15 5.77 7.25 -27.39
C PRO A 15 5.43 5.87 -26.85
N VAL A 16 6.23 5.40 -25.89
CA VAL A 16 6.03 4.13 -25.22
C VAL A 16 4.70 4.21 -24.47
N ASN A 17 3.71 3.46 -24.94
CA ASN A 17 2.42 3.36 -24.27
C ASN A 17 2.57 2.44 -23.05
N LEU A 18 2.76 3.04 -21.87
CA LEU A 18 2.91 2.35 -20.58
C LEU A 18 1.74 1.40 -20.26
N MET A 19 0.55 1.65 -20.80
CA MET A 19 -0.61 0.75 -20.64
C MET A 19 -0.42 -0.58 -21.39
N GLU A 20 0.23 -0.55 -22.56
CA GLU A 20 0.43 -1.75 -23.41
C GLU A 20 1.51 -2.69 -22.86
N ILE A 21 2.43 -2.17 -22.04
CA ILE A 21 3.46 -2.97 -21.34
C ILE A 21 2.87 -3.68 -20.12
N LEU A 22 1.82 -3.14 -19.51
CA LEU A 22 1.15 -3.74 -18.35
C LEU A 22 0.24 -4.92 -18.72
N ASP A 23 -0.24 -5.00 -19.97
CA ASP A 23 -1.18 -6.02 -20.44
C ASP A 23 -0.55 -7.36 -20.85
N LYS A 24 0.78 -7.44 -20.99
CA LYS A 24 1.46 -8.67 -21.51
C LYS A 24 2.10 -9.57 -20.45
N LYS A 25 2.06 -9.21 -19.17
CA LYS A 25 2.57 -10.08 -18.10
C LYS A 25 1.39 -10.82 -17.49
N GLU A 26 1.33 -12.14 -17.69
CA GLU A 26 0.38 -13.01 -17.02
C GLU A 26 0.43 -12.69 -15.52
N SER A 27 -0.64 -12.09 -14.99
CA SER A 27 -0.68 -11.66 -13.59
C SER A 27 -0.63 -12.92 -12.73
N ILE A 28 0.50 -13.16 -12.09
CA ILE A 28 0.70 -14.26 -11.14
C ILE A 28 -0.40 -14.16 -10.09
N ALA A 29 -1.35 -15.07 -10.13
CA ALA A 29 -2.44 -15.13 -9.15
C ALA A 29 -1.88 -15.38 -7.75
N PHE A 30 -2.59 -14.89 -6.72
CA PHE A 30 -2.32 -15.35 -5.36
C PHE A 30 -2.50 -16.86 -5.28
N LYS A 31 -1.53 -17.55 -4.67
CA LYS A 31 -1.58 -18.99 -4.43
C LYS A 31 -2.54 -19.32 -3.30
N ASP A 32 -2.54 -18.49 -2.26
CA ASP A 32 -3.32 -18.70 -1.05
C ASP A 32 -3.63 -17.37 -0.32
N ASN A 33 -4.26 -17.50 0.85
CA ASN A 33 -4.61 -16.38 1.71
C ASN A 33 -3.41 -15.71 2.38
N ILE A 34 -2.31 -16.44 2.59
CA ILE A 34 -1.13 -15.90 3.25
C ILE A 34 -0.45 -14.90 2.33
N GLU A 35 -0.24 -15.26 1.07
CA GLU A 35 0.35 -14.36 0.07
C GLU A 35 -0.51 -13.09 -0.11
N HIS A 36 -1.84 -13.24 -0.08
CA HIS A 36 -2.74 -12.09 -0.15
C HIS A 36 -2.64 -11.18 1.09
N LEU A 37 -2.61 -11.74 2.29
CA LEU A 37 -2.45 -10.98 3.53
C LEU A 37 -1.09 -10.28 3.63
N GLU A 38 -0.03 -10.89 3.11
CA GLU A 38 1.29 -10.26 3.01
C GLU A 38 1.27 -9.03 2.10
N ASP A 39 0.58 -9.10 0.95
CA ASP A 39 0.43 -7.95 0.04
C ASP A 39 -0.43 -6.82 0.66
N LEU A 40 -1.48 -7.17 1.40
CA LEU A 40 -2.29 -6.20 2.16
C LEU A 40 -1.46 -5.52 3.26
N GLU A 41 -0.67 -6.29 3.99
CA GLU A 41 0.18 -5.74 5.05
C GLU A 41 1.30 -4.85 4.50
N TYR A 42 1.91 -5.25 3.38
CA TYR A 42 2.90 -4.42 2.71
C TYR A 42 2.30 -3.08 2.27
N SER A 43 1.08 -3.09 1.71
CA SER A 43 0.36 -1.86 1.35
C SER A 43 0.06 -1.00 2.58
N ALA A 44 -0.33 -1.62 3.70
CA ALA A 44 -0.55 -0.94 4.97
C ALA A 44 0.73 -0.26 5.48
N ARG A 45 1.89 -0.93 5.43
CA ARG A 45 3.18 -0.34 5.81
C ARG A 45 3.56 0.86 4.95
N LEU A 46 3.32 0.79 3.64
CA LEU A 46 3.57 1.92 2.73
C LEU A 46 2.70 3.13 3.09
N ARG A 47 1.40 2.91 3.36
CA ARG A 47 0.49 3.97 3.83
C ARG A 47 0.98 4.60 5.14
N LEU A 48 1.41 3.77 6.07
CA LEU A 48 1.95 4.22 7.36
C LEU A 48 3.24 5.03 7.19
N ALA A 49 4.16 4.59 6.33
CA ALA A 49 5.39 5.32 6.03
C ALA A 49 5.11 6.69 5.37
N ILE A 50 4.18 6.73 4.42
CA ILE A 50 3.72 7.96 3.78
C ILE A 50 3.15 8.94 4.83
N ALA A 51 2.30 8.45 5.73
CA ALA A 51 1.69 9.26 6.78
C ALA A 51 2.73 9.84 7.75
N TYR A 52 3.73 9.03 8.13
CA TYR A 52 4.84 9.48 8.96
C TYR A 52 5.63 10.62 8.32
N LEU A 53 6.00 10.48 7.06
CA LEU A 53 6.76 11.51 6.33
C LEU A 53 5.96 12.80 6.13
N ARG A 54 4.64 12.70 5.93
CA ARG A 54 3.76 13.87 5.83
C ARG A 54 3.71 14.68 7.12
N ASN A 55 3.89 14.05 8.28
CA ASN A 55 3.75 14.73 9.57
C ASN A 55 4.95 15.65 9.90
N GLY A 56 5.91 15.83 8.97
CA GLY A 56 7.03 16.78 9.10
C GLY A 56 8.08 16.41 10.17
N ASN A 57 7.82 15.36 10.95
CA ASN A 57 8.61 14.94 12.10
C ASN A 57 9.81 14.06 11.73
N ALA A 58 10.05 13.79 10.45
CA ALA A 58 11.11 12.89 10.03
C ALA A 58 11.57 13.07 8.58
N SER A 59 12.87 12.83 8.37
CA SER A 59 13.47 12.57 7.07
C SER A 59 13.36 11.08 6.74
N VAL A 60 13.41 10.76 5.45
CA VAL A 60 13.54 9.38 4.97
C VAL A 60 14.83 8.73 5.47
N ARG A 61 15.85 9.52 5.79
CA ARG A 61 17.06 9.03 6.45
C ARG A 61 16.76 8.47 7.85
N ASP A 62 15.77 9.01 8.57
CA ASP A 62 15.35 8.51 9.88
C ASP A 62 14.62 7.17 9.77
N LEU A 63 13.97 6.92 8.63
CA LEU A 63 13.42 5.59 8.29
C LEU A 63 14.55 4.60 7.99
N LYS A 64 15.58 4.99 7.22
CA LYS A 64 16.70 4.10 6.85
C LYS A 64 17.68 3.82 8.00
N GLN A 65 17.86 4.75 8.95
CA GLN A 65 18.81 4.61 10.06
C GLN A 65 18.29 3.74 11.21
N LYS A 66 16.99 3.44 11.25
CA LYS A 66 16.42 2.48 12.19
C LYS A 66 16.54 1.08 11.57
N PRO A 67 17.36 0.17 12.13
CA PRO A 67 17.66 -1.14 11.50
C PRO A 67 16.44 -2.02 11.26
N ARG A 68 15.33 -1.76 11.98
CA ARG A 68 14.06 -2.47 11.82
C ARG A 68 13.21 -1.92 10.67
N LEU A 69 13.48 -0.70 10.19
CA LEU A 69 12.64 0.02 9.23
C LEU A 69 13.05 -0.16 7.77
N SER A 70 14.34 -0.36 7.51
CA SER A 70 14.82 -0.79 6.19
C SER A 70 14.19 -2.12 5.78
N SER A 71 14.20 -3.12 6.66
CA SER A 71 13.58 -4.43 6.41
C SER A 71 12.06 -4.41 6.31
N LEU A 72 11.41 -3.35 6.78
CA LEU A 72 9.95 -3.22 6.73
C LEU A 72 9.45 -2.80 5.34
N MET A 73 10.28 -2.10 4.59
CA MET A 73 9.98 -1.72 3.20
C MET A 73 10.48 -2.76 2.20
N ASP A 74 11.43 -3.61 2.57
CA ASP A 74 11.85 -4.72 1.72
C ASP A 74 10.71 -5.75 1.66
N LYS A 75 9.93 -5.71 0.57
CA LYS A 75 9.02 -6.80 0.25
C LYS A 75 9.90 -8.04 0.01
N LYS A 76 9.93 -8.96 0.98
CA LYS A 76 10.65 -10.23 0.86
C LYS A 76 9.87 -11.12 -0.12
N VAL A 77 9.82 -10.73 -1.40
CA VAL A 77 9.18 -11.52 -2.44
C VAL A 77 10.06 -12.72 -2.70
N ILE A 78 9.69 -13.83 -2.08
CA ILE A 78 9.94 -15.17 -2.59
C ILE A 78 9.19 -15.25 -3.93
N ASN A 79 9.82 -14.79 -5.01
CA ASN A 79 9.62 -15.25 -6.39
C ASN A 79 10.48 -14.41 -7.34
N GLU A 80 11.36 -15.14 -8.03
CA GLU A 80 12.25 -14.72 -9.08
C GLU A 80 11.49 -13.89 -10.15
N GLY A 81 11.95 -12.66 -10.41
CA GLY A 81 11.51 -11.87 -11.57
C GLY A 81 10.69 -10.60 -11.30
N SER A 82 10.59 -10.14 -10.05
CA SER A 82 10.14 -8.78 -9.75
C SER A 82 11.30 -7.98 -9.15
N ASP A 83 11.85 -7.04 -9.93
CA ASP A 83 12.90 -6.08 -9.54
C ASP A 83 12.43 -5.04 -8.48
N LEU A 84 11.48 -5.42 -7.63
CA LEU A 84 10.96 -4.60 -6.53
C LEU A 84 11.76 -4.86 -5.27
N ASN A 85 13.02 -4.50 -5.35
CA ASN A 85 13.87 -4.34 -4.19
C ASN A 85 14.05 -2.82 -4.04
N LEU A 86 13.77 -2.23 -2.87
CA LEU A 86 14.10 -0.81 -2.64
C LEU A 86 15.60 -0.55 -2.78
N SER A 87 16.41 -1.60 -2.80
CA SER A 87 17.82 -1.60 -3.18
C SER A 87 18.07 -1.19 -4.65
N ASN A 88 17.07 -1.23 -5.54
CA ASN A 88 17.16 -0.72 -6.92
C ASN A 88 16.80 0.78 -7.04
N LEU A 89 16.26 1.39 -5.99
CA LEU A 89 16.15 2.85 -5.92
C LEU A 89 17.55 3.35 -5.61
N SER A 90 18.20 3.91 -6.64
CA SER A 90 19.49 4.61 -6.59
C SER A 90 19.64 5.36 -5.27
N SER A 91 20.85 5.37 -4.71
CA SER A 91 21.30 5.89 -3.41
C SER A 91 20.83 7.29 -2.98
N GLY A 92 19.97 7.94 -3.75
CA GLY A 92 19.18 9.10 -3.37
C GLY A 92 18.19 8.83 -2.23
N ASP A 93 17.82 9.91 -1.56
CA ASP A 93 16.78 9.92 -0.54
C ASP A 93 15.43 9.57 -1.20
N VAL A 94 14.82 8.44 -0.85
CA VAL A 94 13.47 8.05 -1.32
C VAL A 94 12.50 9.15 -0.94
N THR A 95 11.73 9.71 -1.87
CA THR A 95 10.82 10.83 -1.57
C THR A 95 9.42 10.36 -1.19
N LEU A 96 8.61 11.26 -0.61
CA LEU A 96 7.18 11.02 -0.36
C LEU A 96 6.44 10.64 -1.65
N ASN A 97 6.82 11.27 -2.77
CA ASN A 97 6.24 10.99 -4.08
C ASN A 97 6.58 9.57 -4.55
N ASP A 98 7.82 9.12 -4.34
CA ASP A 98 8.24 7.77 -4.72
C ASP A 98 7.45 6.70 -3.96
N LEU A 99 7.21 6.89 -2.67
CA LEU A 99 6.36 5.99 -1.88
C LEU A 99 4.91 6.01 -2.35
N GLY A 100 4.37 7.17 -2.75
CA GLY A 100 3.01 7.28 -3.31
C GLY A 100 2.85 6.51 -4.63
N ILE A 101 3.84 6.63 -5.52
CA ILE A 101 3.89 5.86 -6.77
C ILE A 101 3.99 4.36 -6.48
N LEU A 102 4.87 3.97 -5.55
CA LEU A 102 5.04 2.57 -5.15
C LEU A 102 3.75 1.98 -4.57
N LEU A 103 3.08 2.70 -3.66
CA LEU A 103 1.80 2.28 -3.10
C LEU A 103 0.75 2.07 -4.20
N THR A 104 0.59 3.03 -5.10
CA THR A 104 -0.38 2.93 -6.21
C THR A 104 -0.09 1.71 -7.08
N ARG A 105 1.18 1.44 -7.37
CA ARG A 105 1.61 0.27 -8.14
C ARG A 105 1.28 -1.03 -7.42
N VAL A 106 1.62 -1.13 -6.13
CA VAL A 106 1.34 -2.31 -5.31
C VAL A 106 -0.16 -2.57 -5.25
N GLU A 107 -0.99 -1.56 -4.97
CA GLU A 107 -2.44 -1.73 -4.90
C GLU A 107 -3.05 -2.15 -6.24
N THR A 108 -2.54 -1.60 -7.35
CA THR A 108 -2.97 -2.00 -8.70
C THR A 108 -2.56 -3.43 -9.03
N GLU A 109 -1.37 -3.86 -8.61
CA GLU A 109 -0.91 -5.23 -8.75
C GLU A 109 -1.74 -6.19 -7.89
N THR A 110 -1.93 -5.88 -6.60
CA THR A 110 -2.77 -6.66 -5.68
C THR A 110 -4.19 -6.83 -6.24
N LYS A 111 -4.83 -5.76 -6.75
CA LYS A 111 -6.16 -5.87 -7.39
C LYS A 111 -6.16 -6.84 -8.58
N ARG A 112 -5.13 -6.80 -9.44
CA ARG A 112 -4.99 -7.75 -10.56
C ARG A 112 -4.76 -9.19 -10.07
N LYS A 113 -3.93 -9.39 -9.06
CA LYS A 113 -3.66 -10.70 -8.45
C LYS A 113 -4.91 -11.29 -7.78
N VAL A 114 -5.70 -10.46 -7.09
CA VAL A 114 -7.01 -10.84 -6.53
C VAL A 114 -7.93 -11.34 -7.65
N GLN A 115 -8.12 -10.55 -8.71
CA GLN A 115 -9.00 -10.95 -9.80
C GLN A 115 -8.53 -12.25 -10.48
N SER A 116 -7.22 -12.39 -10.71
CA SER A 116 -6.61 -13.61 -11.27
C SER A 116 -6.83 -14.83 -10.37
N ALA A 117 -6.70 -14.67 -9.05
CA ALA A 117 -6.92 -15.74 -8.07
C ALA A 117 -8.40 -16.17 -8.02
N LEU A 118 -9.32 -15.20 -7.97
CA LEU A 118 -10.77 -15.48 -7.97
C LEU A 118 -11.21 -16.18 -9.25
N ASN A 119 -10.69 -15.77 -10.41
CA ASN A 119 -10.97 -16.43 -11.70
C ASN A 119 -10.47 -17.88 -11.74
N LYS A 120 -9.43 -18.20 -10.95
CA LYS A 120 -8.89 -19.56 -10.79
C LYS A 120 -9.58 -20.37 -9.69
N GLY A 121 -10.62 -19.81 -9.05
CA GLY A 121 -11.35 -20.46 -7.96
C GLY A 121 -10.60 -20.47 -6.63
N VAL A 122 -9.55 -19.67 -6.47
CA VAL A 122 -8.85 -19.52 -5.18
C VAL A 122 -9.71 -18.66 -4.25
N GLU A 123 -10.05 -19.21 -3.10
CA GLU A 123 -10.84 -18.49 -2.09
C GLU A 123 -9.95 -17.55 -1.27
N LEU A 124 -10.20 -16.25 -1.39
CA LEU A 124 -9.54 -15.20 -0.61
C LEU A 124 -10.47 -14.69 0.48
N TYR A 125 -10.22 -15.06 1.74
CA TYR A 125 -11.10 -14.78 2.86
C TYR A 125 -11.27 -13.30 3.16
N PHE A 126 -10.23 -12.48 2.99
CA PHE A 126 -10.34 -11.03 3.13
C PHE A 126 -11.32 -10.44 2.11
N GLU A 127 -11.24 -10.88 0.84
CA GLU A 127 -12.15 -10.41 -0.21
C GLU A 127 -13.58 -10.89 0.01
N LYS A 128 -13.73 -12.15 0.43
CA LYS A 128 -15.03 -12.73 0.78
C LYS A 128 -15.65 -11.97 1.95
N PHE A 129 -14.88 -11.69 3.00
CA PHE A 129 -15.32 -10.90 4.15
C PHE A 129 -15.79 -9.50 3.70
N CYS A 130 -14.93 -8.77 2.99
CA CYS A 130 -15.25 -7.40 2.55
C CYS A 130 -16.50 -7.36 1.67
N THR A 131 -16.65 -8.34 0.76
CA THR A 131 -17.81 -8.43 -0.13
C THR A 131 -19.08 -8.81 0.63
N SER A 132 -18.99 -9.72 1.61
CA SER A 132 -20.15 -10.17 2.41
C SER A 132 -20.77 -9.04 3.23
N TYR A 133 -19.95 -8.09 3.69
CA TYR A 133 -20.41 -6.91 4.43
C TYR A 133 -20.59 -5.66 3.56
N GLY A 134 -20.38 -5.77 2.24
CA GLY A 134 -20.54 -4.64 1.31
C GLY A 134 -19.54 -3.49 1.55
N LEU A 135 -18.33 -3.81 2.00
CA LEU A 135 -17.33 -2.80 2.34
C LEU A 135 -16.83 -2.06 1.09
N ASN A 136 -16.86 -0.73 1.15
CA ASN A 136 -16.27 0.12 0.13
C ASN A 136 -14.74 0.20 0.25
N ASP A 137 -14.07 0.86 -0.70
CA ASP A 137 -12.61 0.97 -0.75
C ASP A 137 -12.00 1.57 0.53
N PHE A 138 -12.64 2.58 1.12
CA PHE A 138 -12.15 3.17 2.38
C PHE A 138 -12.24 2.16 3.53
N GLU A 139 -13.39 1.51 3.69
CA GLU A 139 -13.64 0.54 4.75
C GLU A 139 -12.71 -0.68 4.63
N ARG A 140 -12.45 -1.14 3.40
CA ARG A 140 -11.45 -2.19 3.10
C ARG A 140 -10.05 -1.79 3.58
N ILE A 141 -9.64 -0.55 3.35
CA ILE A 141 -8.34 -0.05 3.84
C ILE A 141 -8.32 -0.03 5.38
N VAL A 142 -9.39 0.42 6.04
CA VAL A 142 -9.48 0.40 7.51
C VAL A 142 -9.33 -1.02 8.05
N VAL A 143 -10.07 -1.99 7.52
CA VAL A 143 -9.97 -3.39 7.96
C VAL A 143 -8.58 -3.97 7.68
N SER A 144 -7.97 -3.65 6.54
CA SER A 144 -6.59 -4.05 6.22
C SER A 144 -5.57 -3.51 7.24
N LEU A 145 -5.68 -2.24 7.64
CA LEU A 145 -4.83 -1.64 8.67
C LEU A 145 -5.01 -2.33 10.03
N LEU A 146 -6.25 -2.61 10.43
CA LEU A 146 -6.55 -3.31 11.68
C LEU A 146 -6.00 -4.74 11.67
N ILE A 147 -6.17 -5.48 10.58
CA ILE A 147 -5.57 -6.80 10.42
C ILE A 147 -4.05 -6.69 10.53
N ALA A 148 -3.43 -5.75 9.79
CA ALA A 148 -1.98 -5.54 9.83
C ALA A 148 -1.48 -5.31 11.27
N ASN A 149 -2.16 -4.46 12.05
CA ASN A 149 -1.80 -4.16 13.43
C ASN A 149 -1.96 -5.35 14.38
N ASN A 150 -3.01 -6.14 14.18
CA ASN A 150 -3.31 -7.29 15.03
C ASN A 150 -2.40 -8.49 14.74
N THR A 151 -2.16 -8.81 13.47
CA THR A 151 -1.49 -10.07 13.08
C THR A 151 -0.01 -9.90 12.79
N PHE A 152 0.43 -8.74 12.28
CA PHE A 152 1.82 -8.56 11.84
C PHE A 152 2.63 -7.70 12.82
N LYS A 153 3.53 -8.37 13.55
CA LYS A 153 4.45 -7.70 14.50
C LYS A 153 5.27 -6.59 13.83
N GLY A 154 5.68 -6.77 12.57
CA GLY A 154 6.43 -5.77 11.81
C GLY A 154 5.66 -4.45 11.67
N PHE A 155 4.40 -4.52 11.23
CA PHE A 155 3.53 -3.35 11.17
C PHE A 155 3.29 -2.73 12.55
N ARG A 156 2.95 -3.53 13.57
CA ARG A 156 2.67 -3.03 14.91
C ARG A 156 3.88 -2.32 15.54
N ASP A 157 5.06 -2.93 15.44
CA ASP A 157 6.31 -2.32 15.91
C ASP A 157 6.59 -1.00 15.18
N PHE A 158 6.26 -0.92 13.88
CA PHE A 158 6.41 0.32 13.12
C PHE A 158 5.44 1.37 13.61
N TYR A 159 4.15 1.06 13.67
CA TYR A 159 3.09 1.96 14.14
C TYR A 159 3.42 2.57 15.51
N ALA A 160 3.81 1.75 16.49
CA ALA A 160 4.19 2.20 17.83
C ALA A 160 5.40 3.15 17.81
N GLN A 161 6.41 2.87 16.97
CA GLN A 161 7.60 3.73 16.86
C GLN A 161 7.32 5.12 16.31
N LEU A 162 6.25 5.28 15.53
CA LEU A 162 5.90 6.57 14.92
C LEU A 162 5.18 7.50 15.89
N LYS A 163 4.72 6.99 17.03
CA LYS A 163 4.00 7.76 18.07
C LYS A 163 2.85 8.59 17.49
N LEU A 164 2.18 8.05 16.46
CA LEU A 164 0.99 8.66 15.86
C LEU A 164 -0.20 8.55 16.81
N ASP A 165 -0.26 7.46 17.57
CA ASP A 165 -1.29 7.22 18.56
C ASP A 165 -0.80 7.63 19.96
N PRO A 166 -1.44 8.62 20.62
CA PRO A 166 -1.15 8.92 22.01
C PRO A 166 -1.67 7.83 22.96
N LEU A 167 -2.66 7.05 22.52
CA LEU A 167 -3.21 5.92 23.24
C LEU A 167 -2.47 4.67 22.74
N ASP A 168 -1.28 4.40 23.27
CA ASP A 168 -0.53 3.18 22.94
C ASP A 168 -1.28 1.94 23.47
N ARG A 169 -2.21 1.41 22.67
CA ARG A 169 -3.08 0.29 23.05
C ARG A 169 -2.35 -1.03 22.84
N LYS A 170 -2.21 -1.81 23.92
CA LYS A 170 -1.56 -3.14 23.90
C LYS A 170 -2.45 -4.24 23.28
N ASP A 171 -3.73 -3.95 23.06
CA ASP A 171 -4.74 -4.88 22.55
C ASP A 171 -4.75 -5.01 21.02
N GLY A 172 -3.91 -4.25 20.30
CA GLY A 172 -3.91 -4.24 18.83
C GLY A 172 -4.99 -3.33 18.22
N GLY A 173 -5.67 -2.54 19.04
CA GLY A 173 -6.53 -1.44 18.59
C GLY A 173 -5.74 -0.31 17.95
N MET A 174 -6.44 0.53 17.21
CA MET A 174 -5.91 1.77 16.63
C MET A 174 -6.93 2.89 16.87
N SER A 175 -6.47 4.06 17.32
CA SER A 175 -7.34 5.22 17.44
C SER A 175 -7.81 5.70 16.05
N ILE A 176 -9.05 6.23 15.98
CA ILE A 176 -9.65 6.73 14.73
C ILE A 176 -8.78 7.83 14.09
N GLY A 177 -8.24 8.75 14.90
CA GLY A 177 -7.39 9.85 14.42
C GLY A 177 -6.19 9.35 13.61
N PRO A 178 -5.33 8.49 14.18
CA PRO A 178 -4.24 7.83 13.46
C PRO A 178 -4.68 7.06 12.20
N ILE A 179 -5.79 6.31 12.23
CA ILE A 179 -6.30 5.62 11.03
C ILE A 179 -6.60 6.65 9.92
N LEU A 180 -7.32 7.71 10.24
CA LEU A 180 -7.64 8.77 9.29
C LEU A 180 -6.37 9.46 8.77
N GLN A 181 -5.39 9.72 9.62
CA GLN A 181 -4.10 10.30 9.24
C GLN A 181 -3.30 9.37 8.30
N ILE A 182 -3.40 8.05 8.48
CA ILE A 182 -2.76 7.07 7.61
C ILE A 182 -3.39 7.04 6.22
N ILE A 183 -4.73 7.13 6.16
CA ILE A 183 -5.47 7.00 4.91
C ILE A 183 -5.49 8.31 4.13
N PHE A 184 -5.74 9.44 4.80
CA PHE A 184 -5.96 10.74 4.16
C PHE A 184 -4.79 11.71 4.37
N PRO A 185 -4.21 12.25 3.28
CA PRO A 185 -3.22 13.32 3.38
C PRO A 185 -3.79 14.60 3.98
N ASP A 186 -4.99 14.98 3.53
CA ASP A 186 -5.57 16.28 3.80
C ASP A 186 -6.47 16.26 5.03
N TYR A 187 -6.31 17.28 5.89
CA TYR A 187 -7.10 17.39 7.12
C TYR A 187 -8.61 17.47 6.86
N ARG A 188 -9.02 18.12 5.76
CA ARG A 188 -10.44 18.18 5.35
C ARG A 188 -11.00 16.77 5.14
N ASP A 189 -10.28 15.94 4.40
CA ASP A 189 -10.69 14.57 4.10
C ASP A 189 -10.69 13.70 5.36
N GLN A 190 -9.79 13.95 6.30
CA GLN A 190 -9.81 13.30 7.62
C GLN A 190 -11.11 13.63 8.37
N ILE A 191 -11.54 14.90 8.39
CA ILE A 191 -12.80 15.30 9.04
C ILE A 191 -14.00 14.65 8.35
N GLU A 192 -14.06 14.68 7.02
CA GLU A 192 -15.13 14.05 6.26
C GLU A 192 -15.15 12.53 6.44
N GLY A 193 -13.97 11.91 6.55
CA GLY A 193 -13.78 10.49 6.80
C GLY A 193 -14.34 10.00 8.13
N ARG A 194 -14.56 10.89 9.12
CA ARG A 194 -15.17 10.51 10.41
C ARG A 194 -16.56 9.86 10.25
N LYS A 195 -17.27 10.15 9.15
CA LYS A 195 -18.58 9.53 8.86
C LYS A 195 -18.52 7.99 8.82
N TYR A 196 -17.38 7.42 8.42
CA TYR A 196 -17.17 5.97 8.37
C TYR A 196 -17.01 5.32 9.76
N PHE A 197 -16.88 6.11 10.81
CA PHE A 197 -16.82 5.67 12.21
C PHE A 197 -18.06 6.11 13.01
N SER A 198 -19.11 6.58 12.33
CA SER A 198 -20.39 6.90 12.97
C SER A 198 -21.19 5.63 13.28
N MET A 199 -22.13 5.70 14.23
CA MET A 199 -23.00 4.58 14.60
C MET A 199 -23.77 3.97 13.43
N ASN A 200 -23.99 4.73 12.36
CA ASN A 200 -24.72 4.30 11.18
C ASN A 200 -23.81 3.77 10.06
N SER A 201 -22.48 3.79 10.24
CA SER A 201 -21.55 3.29 9.23
C SER A 201 -21.54 1.77 9.17
N THR A 202 -21.14 1.20 8.04
CA THR A 202 -21.06 -0.26 7.85
C THR A 202 -20.14 -0.92 8.86
N LEU A 203 -19.00 -0.28 9.16
CA LEU A 203 -18.00 -0.79 10.09
C LEU A 203 -18.55 -0.96 11.52
N ILE A 204 -19.38 -0.02 11.98
CA ILE A 204 -19.97 -0.06 13.32
C ILE A 204 -21.25 -0.89 13.33
N LYS A 205 -22.14 -0.68 12.36
CA LYS A 205 -23.45 -1.34 12.29
C LYS A 205 -23.34 -2.86 12.24
N HIS A 206 -22.30 -3.38 11.61
CA HIS A 206 -22.03 -4.83 11.54
C HIS A 206 -20.99 -5.30 12.57
N GLU A 207 -20.65 -4.47 13.57
CA GLU A 207 -19.71 -4.80 14.65
C GLU A 207 -18.33 -5.26 14.14
N ILE A 208 -17.93 -4.79 12.95
CA ILE A 208 -16.61 -5.08 12.38
C ILE A 208 -15.53 -4.37 13.19
N ILE A 209 -15.85 -3.17 13.69
CA ILE A 209 -15.06 -2.45 14.68
C ILE A 209 -15.94 -2.09 15.87
N ILE A 210 -15.35 -2.09 17.06
CA ILE A 210 -16.01 -1.69 18.30
C ILE A 210 -15.29 -0.44 18.81
N LEU A 211 -16.06 0.58 19.18
CA LEU A 211 -15.52 1.80 19.78
C LEU A 211 -15.46 1.60 21.30
N ASP A 212 -14.28 1.83 21.85
CA ASP A 212 -13.96 1.76 23.28
C ASP A 212 -13.28 3.06 23.70
#